data_AF-A0A2V8UXC2-F1
#
_entry.id   AF-A0A2V8UXC2-F1
#
_cell.length_a   1.000
_cell.length_b   1.000
_cell.length_c   1.000
_cell.angle_alpha   90.00
_cell.angle_beta   90.00
_cell.angle_gamma   90.00
#
_symmetry.space_group_name_H-M   'P 1'
#
loop_
_entity.id
_entity.type
_entity.pdbx_description
1 polymer ?
#
loop_
_entity_poly.entity_id
_entity_poly.type
_entity_poly.pdbx_seq_one_letter_code
_entity_poly.pdbx_strand_id
1 'polypeptide(L)'
;MSVVKTMGQLLGIKSLTYFDDRASSLLGEFQTKASTGAYRCRQPGVSLEEKNPENGPGANESAQWNFRGQDLAPWSELNRVIWQSVKGAESEPPPPVFRVASSGI
;
A
#
# COMPACT_ATOMS: atom_id res chain seq x y z
N MET A 1 6.75 -11.16 8.46
CA MET A 1 7.51 -10.66 9.62
C MET A 1 6.71 -9.55 10.29
N SER A 2 6.62 -9.50 11.62
CA SER A 2 5.78 -8.54 12.37
C SER A 2 6.56 -7.77 13.42
N VAL A 3 6.43 -6.44 13.38
CA VAL A 3 6.97 -5.53 14.40
C VAL A 3 6.24 -5.73 15.73
N VAL A 4 4.90 -5.84 15.71
CA VAL A 4 4.08 -5.98 16.93
C VAL A 4 4.43 -7.24 17.71
N LYS A 5 4.60 -8.39 17.02
CA LYS A 5 5.04 -9.65 17.66
C LYS A 5 6.40 -9.49 18.32
N THR A 6 7.33 -8.83 17.63
CA THR A 6 8.70 -8.62 18.10
C THR A 6 8.74 -7.70 19.32
N MET A 7 7.99 -6.60 19.29
CA MET A 7 7.84 -5.70 20.44
C MET A 7 7.23 -6.41 21.64
N GLY A 8 6.19 -7.22 21.44
CA GLY A 8 5.59 -8.03 22.51
C GLY A 8 6.60 -8.97 23.16
N GLN A 9 7.42 -9.66 22.35
CA GLN A 9 8.49 -10.54 22.86
C GLN A 9 9.57 -9.79 23.64
N LEU A 10 10.01 -8.62 23.15
CA LEU A 10 11.03 -7.81 23.82
C LEU A 10 10.52 -7.21 25.15
N LEU A 11 9.25 -6.82 25.21
CA LEU A 11 8.65 -6.18 26.38
C LEU A 11 7.94 -7.16 27.33
N GLY A 12 7.88 -8.46 26.99
CA GLY A 12 7.18 -9.48 27.76
C GLY A 12 5.65 -9.36 27.74
N ILE A 13 5.09 -8.70 26.72
CA ILE A 13 3.65 -8.49 26.55
C ILE A 13 3.06 -9.68 25.78
N LYS A 14 1.93 -10.20 26.26
CA LYS A 14 1.17 -11.25 25.54
C LYS A 14 0.67 -10.72 24.19
N SER A 15 0.54 -11.62 23.22
CA SER A 15 -0.08 -11.29 21.94
C SER A 15 -1.44 -10.60 22.10
N LEU A 16 -1.64 -9.55 21.30
CA LEU A 16 -2.82 -8.68 21.36
C LEU A 16 -4.01 -9.30 20.63
N THR A 17 -3.71 -10.04 19.56
CA THR A 17 -4.65 -10.69 18.66
C THR A 17 -4.09 -12.04 18.19
N TYR A 18 -4.93 -12.80 17.50
CA TYR A 18 -4.51 -14.02 16.82
C TYR A 18 -3.47 -13.79 15.70
N PHE A 19 -3.53 -12.63 15.04
CA PHE A 19 -2.69 -12.33 13.88
C PHE A 19 -1.25 -12.05 14.26
N ASP A 20 -1.01 -11.27 15.32
CA ASP A 20 0.36 -11.06 15.82
C ASP A 20 0.91 -12.32 16.47
N ASP A 21 0.07 -13.14 17.14
CA ASP A 21 0.52 -14.40 17.73
C ASP A 21 1.16 -15.32 16.69
N ARG A 22 0.53 -15.48 15.52
CA ARG A 22 0.99 -16.31 14.41
C ARG A 22 1.97 -15.62 13.46
N ALA A 23 2.27 -14.35 13.67
CA ALA A 23 3.23 -13.67 12.82
C ALA A 23 4.67 -14.09 13.14
N SER A 24 5.51 -14.18 12.11
CA SER A 24 6.95 -14.38 12.30
C SER A 24 7.59 -13.16 12.96
N SER A 25 8.41 -13.38 13.97
CA SER A 25 9.18 -12.33 14.65
C SER A 25 10.36 -11.84 13.81
N LEU A 26 10.68 -10.56 13.91
CA LEU A 26 11.86 -9.93 13.32
C LEU A 26 13.16 -10.23 14.10
N LEU A 27 13.10 -10.92 15.25
CA LEU A 27 14.30 -11.20 16.05
C LEU A 27 15.40 -11.93 15.25
N GLY A 28 15.04 -12.74 14.26
CA GLY A 28 15.99 -13.41 13.36
C GLY A 28 16.69 -12.48 12.35
N GLU A 29 16.16 -11.28 12.14
CA GLU A 29 16.69 -10.28 11.19
C GLU A 29 17.72 -9.35 11.85
N PHE A 30 17.79 -9.35 13.19
CA PHE A 30 18.75 -8.51 13.91
C PHE A 30 20.08 -9.22 14.10
N GLN A 31 21.17 -8.46 13.90
CA GLN A 31 22.51 -8.93 14.20
C GLN A 31 22.75 -8.89 15.71
N THR A 32 23.46 -9.89 16.24
CA THR A 32 23.85 -9.94 17.66
C THR A 32 24.87 -8.88 18.04
N LYS A 33 25.61 -8.34 17.06
CA LYS A 33 26.60 -7.28 17.24
C LYS A 33 26.11 -5.98 16.62
N ALA A 34 26.20 -4.89 17.38
CA ALA A 34 25.84 -3.56 16.88
C ALA A 34 26.79 -3.11 15.76
N SER A 35 26.22 -2.56 14.70
CA SER A 35 26.98 -1.82 13.67
C SER A 35 26.95 -0.33 14.03
N THR A 36 28.11 0.24 14.31
CA THR A 36 28.26 1.63 14.80
C THR A 36 28.66 2.63 13.71
N GLY A 37 28.55 2.24 12.43
CA GLY A 37 28.84 3.13 11.32
C GLY A 37 27.84 4.29 11.25
N ALA A 38 28.31 5.48 10.88
CA ALA A 38 27.42 6.61 10.65
C ALA A 38 26.45 6.30 9.50
N TYR A 39 25.17 6.58 9.70
CA TYR A 39 24.16 6.46 8.65
C TYR A 39 24.40 7.53 7.59
N ARG A 40 24.66 7.10 6.34
CA ARG A 40 24.71 8.00 5.19
C ARG A 40 23.30 8.16 4.63
N CYS A 41 22.72 9.35 4.81
CA CYS A 41 21.40 9.67 4.26
C CYS A 41 21.37 9.43 2.75
N ARG A 42 20.41 8.61 2.31
CA ARG A 42 20.11 8.39 0.89
C ARG A 42 19.09 9.45 0.48
N GLN A 43 19.48 10.34 -0.42
CA GLN A 43 18.54 11.28 -1.00
C GLN A 43 17.54 10.53 -1.90
N PRO A 44 16.25 10.91 -1.91
CA PRO A 44 15.28 10.38 -2.86
C PRO A 44 15.76 10.58 -4.30
N GLY A 45 15.59 9.55 -5.15
CA GLY A 45 15.85 9.64 -6.59
C GLY A 45 14.71 10.31 -7.38
N VAL A 46 13.66 10.74 -6.69
CA VAL A 46 12.44 11.37 -7.22
C VAL A 46 12.11 12.61 -6.41
N SER A 47 11.36 13.53 -6.99
CA SER A 47 10.90 14.71 -6.26
C SER A 47 9.89 14.32 -5.19
N LEU A 48 10.07 14.82 -3.97
CA LEU A 48 9.10 14.65 -2.88
C LEU A 48 7.88 15.57 -3.02
N GLU A 49 7.96 16.55 -3.92
CA GLU A 49 6.91 17.53 -4.17
C GLU A 49 6.18 17.27 -5.49
N GLU A 50 6.53 16.18 -6.18
CA GLU A 50 5.86 15.76 -7.40
C GLU A 50 4.38 15.49 -7.12
N LYS A 51 3.53 16.12 -7.94
CA LYS A 51 2.08 15.94 -7.92
C LYS A 51 1.63 15.49 -9.30
N ASN A 52 0.46 14.86 -9.34
CA ASN A 52 -0.21 14.57 -10.61
C ASN A 52 -0.38 15.87 -11.41
N PRO A 53 -0.01 15.88 -12.70
CA PRO A 53 -0.15 17.08 -13.52
C PRO A 53 -1.63 17.45 -13.70
N GLU A 54 -1.91 18.75 -13.84
CA GLU A 54 -3.28 19.27 -13.98
C GLU A 54 -4.02 18.74 -15.22
N ASN A 55 -3.27 18.26 -16.22
CA ASN A 55 -3.79 17.70 -17.47
C ASN A 55 -3.56 16.19 -17.62
N GLY A 56 -3.32 15.49 -16.50
CA GLY A 56 -3.18 14.03 -16.51
C GLY A 56 -4.47 13.31 -16.92
N PRO A 57 -4.39 12.00 -17.25
CA PRO A 57 -5.58 11.18 -17.50
C PRO A 57 -6.56 11.31 -16.35
N GLY A 58 -7.83 11.58 -16.65
CA GLY A 58 -8.87 11.68 -15.61
C GLY A 58 -8.81 12.91 -14.71
N ALA A 59 -7.97 13.92 -15.01
CA ALA A 59 -7.77 15.06 -14.11
C ALA A 59 -9.08 15.83 -13.84
N ASN A 60 -9.89 16.09 -14.87
CA ASN A 60 -11.16 16.77 -14.74
C ASN A 60 -12.20 15.92 -14.00
N GLU A 61 -12.30 14.62 -14.29
CA GLU A 61 -13.25 13.74 -13.62
C GLU A 61 -12.88 13.56 -12.14
N SER A 62 -11.62 13.26 -11.85
CA SER A 62 -11.14 12.97 -10.49
C SER A 62 -11.22 14.17 -9.55
N ALA A 63 -11.08 15.39 -10.07
CA ALA A 63 -11.27 16.62 -9.29
C ALA A 63 -12.68 16.76 -8.70
N GLN A 64 -13.68 16.07 -9.27
CA GLN A 64 -15.07 16.13 -8.84
C GLN A 64 -15.46 14.98 -7.90
N TRP A 65 -14.59 13.99 -7.69
CA TRP A 65 -14.91 12.81 -6.89
C TRP A 65 -14.75 13.05 -5.39
N ASN A 66 -15.50 12.29 -4.60
CA ASN A 66 -15.49 12.39 -3.15
C ASN A 66 -14.46 11.44 -2.54
N PHE A 67 -13.33 12.00 -2.09
CA PHE A 67 -12.28 11.25 -1.38
C PHE A 67 -12.30 11.41 0.15
N ARG A 68 -13.43 11.88 0.73
CA ARG A 68 -13.54 12.08 2.20
C ARG A 68 -13.66 10.78 2.98
N GLY A 69 -13.98 9.67 2.31
CA GLY A 69 -14.17 8.36 2.92
C GLY A 69 -13.80 7.24 1.95
N GLN A 70 -13.72 6.04 2.50
CA GLN A 70 -13.46 4.83 1.72
C GLN A 70 -14.66 4.55 0.80
N ASP A 71 -14.37 4.10 -0.42
CA ASP A 71 -15.35 3.62 -1.40
C ASP A 71 -16.44 4.63 -1.81
N LEU A 72 -16.19 5.94 -1.62
CA LEU A 72 -17.12 7.01 -2.05
C LEU A 72 -16.87 7.51 -3.48
N ALA A 73 -15.68 7.26 -4.03
CA ALA A 73 -15.35 7.57 -5.41
C ALA A 73 -15.88 6.47 -6.35
N PRO A 74 -16.20 6.80 -7.62
CA PRO A 74 -16.69 5.83 -8.58
C PRO A 74 -15.57 4.82 -8.92
N TRP A 75 -15.74 3.58 -8.47
CA TRP A 75 -14.70 2.55 -8.47
C TRP A 75 -14.15 2.21 -9.87
N SER A 76 -15.04 2.06 -10.85
CA SER A 76 -14.66 1.64 -12.22
C SER A 76 -13.83 2.72 -12.91
N GLU A 77 -14.31 3.96 -12.82
CA GLU A 77 -13.71 5.15 -13.40
C GLU A 77 -12.38 5.47 -12.73
N LEU A 78 -12.32 5.38 -11.40
CA LEU A 78 -11.09 5.57 -10.63
C LEU A 78 -10.02 4.56 -11.04
N ASN A 79 -10.38 3.28 -11.18
CA ASN A 79 -9.44 2.24 -11.62
C ASN A 79 -8.93 2.49 -13.04
N ARG A 80 -9.81 2.88 -13.97
CA ARG A 80 -9.42 3.26 -15.33
C ARG A 80 -8.41 4.40 -15.32
N VAL A 81 -8.68 5.46 -14.56
CA VAL A 81 -7.82 6.65 -14.47
C VAL A 81 -6.45 6.31 -13.88
N ILE A 82 -6.39 5.52 -12.80
CA ILE A 82 -5.14 5.04 -12.21
C ILE A 82 -4.34 4.19 -13.20
N TRP A 83 -5.02 3.32 -13.95
CA TRP A 83 -4.35 2.50 -14.96
C TRP A 83 -3.72 3.37 -16.04
N GLN A 84 -4.49 4.32 -16.58
CA GLN A 84 -4.02 5.23 -17.63
C GLN A 84 -2.89 6.15 -17.16
N SER A 85 -2.87 6.56 -15.89
CA SER A 85 -1.78 7.38 -15.35
C SER A 85 -0.45 6.62 -15.26
N VAL A 86 -0.48 5.30 -15.08
CA VAL A 86 0.72 4.45 -14.94
C VAL A 86 1.13 3.83 -16.27
N LYS A 87 0.16 3.42 -17.09
CA LYS A 87 0.37 2.62 -18.31
C LYS A 87 0.27 3.45 -19.60
N GLY A 88 -0.11 4.72 -19.50
CA GLY A 88 -0.29 5.66 -20.62
C GLY A 88 -1.77 5.98 -20.86
N ALA A 89 -2.04 7.20 -21.32
CA ALA A 89 -3.41 7.72 -21.49
C ALA A 89 -4.29 6.83 -22.40
N GLU A 90 -3.68 6.23 -23.43
CA GLU A 90 -4.34 5.35 -24.41
C GLU A 90 -4.38 3.88 -23.99
N SER A 91 -3.99 3.55 -22.74
CA SER A 91 -3.99 2.17 -22.27
C SER A 91 -5.39 1.71 -21.86
N GLU A 92 -5.71 0.47 -22.20
CA GLU A 92 -6.94 -0.20 -21.78
C GLU A 92 -6.70 -0.98 -20.47
N PRO A 93 -7.49 -0.75 -19.41
CA PRO A 93 -7.38 -1.52 -18.17
C PRO A 93 -7.83 -2.97 -18.38
N PRO A 94 -7.26 -3.93 -17.64
CA PRO A 94 -7.73 -5.31 -17.69
C PRO A 94 -9.20 -5.40 -17.23
N PRO A 95 -9.96 -6.39 -17.73
CA PRO A 95 -11.37 -6.53 -17.39
C PRO A 95 -11.56 -6.76 -15.88
N PRO A 96 -12.62 -6.21 -15.28
CA PRO A 96 -12.96 -6.45 -13.89
C PRO A 96 -13.10 -7.95 -13.58
N VAL A 97 -12.44 -8.40 -12.51
CA VAL A 97 -12.58 -9.77 -12.01
C VAL A 97 -13.69 -9.85 -10.97
N PHE A 98 -14.86 -10.37 -11.36
CA PHE A 98 -15.93 -10.68 -10.42
C PHE A 98 -15.85 -12.16 -10.02
N ARG A 99 -15.47 -12.45 -8.77
CA ARG A 99 -15.65 -13.80 -8.22
C ARG A 99 -17.07 -13.95 -7.71
N VAL A 100 -17.92 -14.61 -8.51
CA VAL A 100 -19.19 -15.12 -8.02
C VAL A 100 -18.90 -16.45 -7.33
N ALA A 101 -19.15 -16.55 -6.03
CA ALA A 101 -19.16 -17.84 -5.37
C ALA A 101 -20.35 -18.63 -5.94
N SER A 102 -20.09 -19.56 -6.86
CA SER A 102 -21.09 -20.52 -7.30
C SER A 102 -21.47 -21.37 -6.08
N SER A 103 -22.63 -21.07 -5.49
CA SER A 103 -23.27 -21.93 -4.52
C SER A 103 -23.69 -23.19 -5.28
N GLY A 104 -22.90 -24.25 -5.11
CA GLY A 104 -23.28 -25.59 -5.56
C GLY A 104 -24.56 -25.99 -4.85
N ILE A 105 -25.55 -26.37 -5.67
CA ILE A 105 -26.73 -27.15 -5.27
C ILE A 105 -26.26 -28.58 -5.00
#